data_AF-A0AAP0C759-F1
#
_entry.id   AF-A0AAP0C759-F1
#
_cell.length_a   1.000
_cell.length_b   1.000
_cell.length_c   1.000
_cell.angle_alpha   90.00
_cell.angle_beta   90.00
_cell.angle_gamma   90.00
#
_symmetry.space_group_name_H-M   'P 1'
#
loop_
_entity.id
_entity.type
_entity.pdbx_description
1 polymer ?
#
loop_
_entity_poly.entity_id
_entity_poly.type
_entity_poly.pdbx_seq_one_letter_code
_entity_poly.pdbx_strand_id
1 'polypeptide(L)'
;MLTRLHVALLILRLPKQQQIIGGKMSKGLIWATAEDLSRNRGKILSLYRQILRSLNSPDLPLNLAARLHRKAQARAIFMVAADERSIHNIKDLIDVADYSLSLLRKGEIPKYIQ
;
A
#
# COMPACT_ATOMS: atom_id res chain seq x y z
N MET A 1 -4.86 27.20 -10.58
CA MET A 1 -5.14 25.74 -10.56
C MET A 1 -3.91 24.94 -11.07
N LEU A 2 -2.79 24.95 -10.34
CA LEU A 2 -1.55 24.32 -10.83
C LEU A 2 -0.59 23.82 -9.72
N THR A 3 -1.13 23.39 -8.57
CA THR A 3 -0.29 23.01 -7.39
C THR A 3 -0.41 21.55 -6.96
N ARG A 4 -1.10 20.68 -7.71
CA ARG A 4 -1.22 19.25 -7.34
C ARG A 4 -0.42 18.27 -8.21
N LEU A 5 0.11 18.72 -9.35
CA LEU A 5 1.00 17.92 -10.20
C LEU A 5 2.49 18.09 -9.86
N HIS A 6 2.85 19.19 -9.19
CA HIS A 6 4.25 19.43 -8.77
C HIS A 6 4.69 18.56 -7.59
N VAL A 7 3.78 18.15 -6.70
CA VAL A 7 4.12 17.27 -5.55
C VAL A 7 4.31 15.81 -5.99
N ALA A 8 3.55 15.35 -6.99
CA ALA A 8 3.67 13.99 -7.51
C ALA A 8 4.95 13.80 -8.37
N LEU A 9 5.41 14.84 -9.07
CA LEU A 9 6.65 14.79 -9.84
C LEU A 9 7.92 14.93 -8.97
N LEU A 10 7.82 15.56 -7.78
CA LEU A 10 8.97 15.70 -6.88
C LEU A 10 9.37 14.39 -6.18
N ILE A 11 8.45 13.43 -6.06
CA ILE A 11 8.69 12.13 -5.40
C ILE A 11 9.38 11.11 -6.33
N LEU A 12 9.37 11.34 -7.66
CA LEU A 12 10.08 10.49 -8.63
C LEU A 12 11.52 10.94 -8.92
N ARG A 13 12.01 12.01 -8.27
CA ARG A 13 13.39 12.49 -8.46
C ARG A 13 14.30 11.86 -7.40
N LEU A 14 14.82 10.67 -7.72
CA LEU A 14 15.92 10.04 -6.99
C LEU A 14 17.14 10.96 -6.90
N PRO A 15 17.77 11.11 -5.72
CA PRO A 15 19.19 11.34 -5.63
C PRO A 15 19.89 10.18 -4.91
N LYS A 16 20.92 9.69 -5.62
CA LYS A 16 22.14 8.98 -5.21
C LYS A 16 22.36 8.59 -3.73
N GLN A 17 22.79 7.34 -3.61
CA GLN A 17 23.57 6.72 -2.52
C GLN A 17 24.60 7.64 -1.84
N GLN A 18 24.69 7.53 -0.51
CA GLN A 18 25.89 7.53 0.36
C GLN A 18 25.42 7.70 1.84
N GLN A 19 25.94 7.06 2.90
CA GLN A 19 27.07 6.15 3.08
C GLN A 19 27.05 5.54 4.51
N ILE A 20 27.23 4.23 4.61
CA ILE A 20 28.00 3.44 5.62
C ILE A 20 27.73 3.60 7.14
N ILE A 21 27.29 2.51 7.77
CA ILE A 21 27.96 1.92 8.95
C ILE A 21 28.12 0.41 8.71
N GLY A 22 29.32 -0.09 8.99
CA GLY A 22 29.84 -1.38 8.55
C GLY A 22 29.27 -2.61 9.25
N GLY A 23 29.30 -3.71 8.51
CA GLY A 23 28.85 -5.03 8.91
C GLY A 23 28.31 -5.73 7.67
N LYS A 24 28.92 -6.83 7.26
CA LYS A 24 28.60 -7.63 6.06
C LYS A 24 27.09 -7.95 5.98
N MET A 25 26.27 -7.06 5.41
CA MET A 25 24.94 -7.44 4.94
C MET A 25 25.10 -8.06 3.56
N SER A 26 25.06 -9.40 3.56
CA SER A 26 24.67 -10.28 2.46
C SER A 26 24.20 -9.52 1.21
N LYS A 27 25.10 -9.35 0.25
CA LYS A 27 24.79 -8.79 -1.08
C LYS A 27 23.58 -9.49 -1.75
N GLY A 28 23.28 -10.73 -1.38
CA GLY A 28 22.07 -11.46 -1.81
C GLY A 28 20.76 -11.01 -1.16
N LEU A 29 20.76 -10.54 0.11
CA LEU A 29 19.56 -10.09 0.80
C LEU A 29 19.07 -8.73 0.25
N ILE A 30 20.01 -7.88 -0.17
CA ILE A 30 19.73 -6.58 -0.81
C ILE A 30 19.20 -6.75 -2.25
N TRP A 31 19.68 -7.77 -2.98
CA TRP A 31 19.17 -8.07 -4.33
C TRP A 31 17.79 -8.73 -4.28
N ALA A 32 17.59 -9.70 -3.37
CA ALA A 32 16.27 -10.30 -3.13
C ALA A 32 15.23 -9.26 -2.74
N THR A 33 15.57 -8.33 -1.83
CA THR A 33 14.67 -7.23 -1.44
C THR A 33 14.32 -6.28 -2.58
N ALA A 34 15.27 -5.93 -3.46
CA ALA A 34 15.01 -5.05 -4.60
C ALA A 34 14.11 -5.73 -5.66
N GLU A 35 14.37 -7.01 -5.93
CA GLU A 35 13.58 -7.79 -6.88
C GLU A 35 12.19 -8.10 -6.33
N ASP A 36 12.07 -8.44 -5.04
CA ASP A 36 10.80 -8.63 -4.34
C ASP A 36 10.01 -7.33 -4.21
N LEU A 37 10.64 -6.17 -3.94
CA LEU A 37 9.97 -4.87 -3.99
C LEU A 37 9.39 -4.60 -5.38
N SER A 38 10.15 -4.88 -6.44
CA SER A 38 9.70 -4.65 -7.82
C SER A 38 8.53 -5.57 -8.21
N ARG A 39 8.57 -6.84 -7.77
CA ARG A 39 7.50 -7.83 -7.98
C ARG A 39 6.25 -7.48 -7.18
N ASN A 40 6.41 -7.02 -5.93
CA ASN A 40 5.29 -6.68 -5.05
C ASN A 40 4.63 -5.36 -5.42
N ARG A 41 5.36 -4.39 -6.00
CA ARG A 41 4.81 -3.08 -6.37
C ARG A 41 3.59 -3.20 -7.29
N GLY A 42 3.63 -4.09 -8.28
CA GLY A 42 2.50 -4.36 -9.16
C GLY A 42 1.28 -4.90 -8.42
N LYS A 43 1.50 -5.90 -7.53
CA LYS A 43 0.45 -6.50 -6.69
C LYS A 43 -0.16 -5.48 -5.74
N ILE A 44 0.67 -4.72 -5.01
CA ILE A 44 0.24 -3.68 -4.06
C ILE A 44 -0.60 -2.60 -4.74
N LEU A 45 -0.16 -2.09 -5.90
CA LEU A 45 -0.92 -1.10 -6.66
C LEU A 45 -2.25 -1.65 -7.20
N SER A 46 -2.29 -2.95 -7.53
CA SER A 46 -3.52 -3.62 -7.93
C SER A 46 -4.47 -3.74 -6.74
N LEU A 47 -3.99 -4.20 -5.59
CA LEU A 47 -4.77 -4.30 -4.35
C LEU A 47 -5.35 -2.96 -3.91
N TYR A 48 -4.52 -1.91 -3.90
CA TYR A 48 -4.96 -0.55 -3.62
C TYR A 48 -6.14 -0.12 -4.51
N ARG A 49 -6.00 -0.29 -5.83
CA ARG A 49 -7.05 0.08 -6.79
C ARG A 49 -8.32 -0.75 -6.61
N GLN A 50 -8.17 -2.05 -6.34
CA GLN A 50 -9.29 -2.95 -6.12
C GLN A 50 -10.04 -2.61 -4.83
N ILE A 51 -9.34 -2.37 -3.71
CA ILE A 51 -9.96 -1.95 -2.45
C ILE A 51 -10.74 -0.64 -2.63
N LEU A 52 -10.14 0.38 -3.26
CA LEU A 52 -10.81 1.65 -3.49
C LEU A 52 -12.05 1.53 -4.41
N ARG A 53 -12.02 0.60 -5.36
CA ARG A 53 -13.17 0.27 -6.22
C ARG A 53 -14.25 -0.47 -5.43
N SER A 54 -13.89 -1.50 -4.66
CA SER A 54 -14.84 -2.25 -3.83
C SER A 54 -15.53 -1.35 -2.81
N LEU A 55 -14.83 -0.40 -2.19
CA LEU A 55 -15.45 0.60 -1.30
C LEU A 55 -16.50 1.50 -1.98
N ASN A 56 -16.55 1.55 -3.32
CA ASN A 56 -17.63 2.21 -4.07
C ASN A 56 -18.75 1.27 -4.51
N SER A 57 -18.63 -0.03 -4.26
CA SER A 57 -19.65 -0.98 -4.70
C SER A 57 -20.98 -0.65 -4.02
N PRO A 58 -22.10 -0.59 -4.76
CA PRO A 58 -23.43 -0.46 -4.16
C PRO A 58 -23.75 -1.60 -3.19
N ASP A 59 -23.12 -2.77 -3.34
CA ASP A 59 -23.35 -3.96 -2.50
C ASP A 59 -22.89 -3.77 -1.04
N LEU A 60 -22.01 -2.80 -0.79
CA LEU A 60 -21.60 -2.45 0.57
C LEU A 60 -22.64 -1.52 1.21
N PRO A 61 -23.15 -1.84 2.41
CA PRO A 61 -24.15 -1.03 3.12
C PRO A 61 -23.51 0.21 3.78
N LEU A 62 -22.87 1.05 2.97
CA LEU A 62 -22.18 2.26 3.38
C LEU A 62 -22.87 3.49 2.78
N ASN A 63 -23.19 4.46 3.64
CA ASN A 63 -23.58 5.79 3.18
C ASN A 63 -22.37 6.55 2.59
N LEU A 64 -22.64 7.68 1.92
CA LEU A 64 -21.59 8.46 1.23
C LEU A 64 -20.46 8.89 2.16
N ALA A 65 -20.78 9.40 3.35
CA ALA A 65 -19.79 9.83 4.34
C ALA A 65 -18.87 8.68 4.77
N ALA A 66 -19.46 7.51 5.06
CA ALA A 66 -18.72 6.31 5.44
C ALA A 66 -17.81 5.82 4.30
N ARG A 67 -18.26 5.87 3.05
CA ARG A 67 -17.42 5.54 1.88
C ARG A 67 -16.20 6.46 1.76
N LEU A 68 -16.42 7.76 1.91
CA LEU A 68 -15.32 8.74 1.86
C LEU A 68 -14.33 8.53 3.01
N HIS A 69 -14.83 8.32 4.21
CA HIS A 69 -14.01 8.03 5.39
C HIS A 69 -13.17 6.76 5.20
N ARG A 70 -13.79 5.65 4.79
CA ARG A 70 -13.09 4.37 4.55
C ARG A 70 -12.04 4.47 3.44
N LYS A 71 -12.33 5.24 2.38
CA LYS A 71 -11.32 5.52 1.34
C LYS A 71 -10.15 6.34 1.87
N ALA A 72 -10.40 7.34 2.72
CA ALA A 72 -9.35 8.13 3.33
C ALA A 72 -8.47 7.25 4.23
N GLN A 73 -9.09 6.39 5.04
CA GLN A 73 -8.40 5.40 5.88
C GLN A 73 -7.54 4.45 5.03
N ALA A 74 -8.10 3.86 3.97
CA ALA A 74 -7.35 2.99 3.06
C ALA A 74 -6.14 3.71 2.44
N ARG A 75 -6.31 4.97 2.00
CA ARG A 75 -5.18 5.78 1.48
C ARG A 75 -4.11 6.01 2.51
N ALA A 76 -4.49 6.34 3.75
CA ALA A 76 -3.53 6.57 4.83
C ALA A 76 -2.72 5.31 5.13
N ILE A 77 -3.38 4.14 5.22
CA ILE A 77 -2.72 2.85 5.45
C ILE A 77 -1.71 2.55 4.33
N PHE A 78 -2.12 2.65 3.06
CA PHE A 78 -1.23 2.38 1.92
C PHE A 78 -0.08 3.39 1.83
N MET A 79 -0.28 4.64 2.27
CA MET A 79 0.78 5.64 2.32
C MET A 79 1.83 5.28 3.38
N VAL A 80 1.40 4.89 4.59
CA VAL A 80 2.32 4.47 5.66
C VAL A 80 3.03 3.18 5.29
N ALA A 81 2.32 2.21 4.72
CA ALA A 81 2.88 0.93 4.28
C ALA A 81 3.88 1.08 3.11
N ALA A 82 3.88 2.20 2.38
CA ALA A 82 4.79 2.42 1.25
C ALA A 82 6.26 2.56 1.68
N ASP A 83 6.51 2.96 2.93
CA ASP A 83 7.85 3.12 3.48
C ASP A 83 8.38 1.84 4.17
N GLU A 84 7.56 0.77 4.26
CA GLU A 84 7.94 -0.49 4.87
C GLU A 84 9.01 -1.23 4.04
N ARG A 85 10.02 -1.79 4.71
CA ARG A 85 11.16 -2.48 4.09
C ARG A 85 11.35 -3.91 4.60
N SER A 86 10.69 -4.28 5.69
CA SER A 86 10.69 -5.65 6.20
C SER A 86 9.89 -6.56 5.27
N ILE A 87 10.52 -7.59 4.69
CA ILE A 87 9.85 -8.56 3.83
C ILE A 87 8.68 -9.24 4.55
N HIS A 88 8.87 -9.57 5.83
CA HIS A 88 7.82 -10.20 6.64
C HIS A 88 6.62 -9.27 6.81
N ASN A 89 6.86 -8.01 7.17
CA ASN A 89 5.77 -7.04 7.33
C ASN A 89 5.07 -6.76 5.99
N ILE A 90 5.80 -6.66 4.88
CA ILE A 90 5.22 -6.47 3.55
C ILE A 90 4.30 -7.64 3.20
N LYS A 91 4.72 -8.88 3.50
CA LYS A 91 3.89 -10.06 3.28
C LYS A 91 2.63 -10.01 4.14
N ASP A 92 2.74 -9.72 5.43
CA ASP A 92 1.60 -9.63 6.33
C ASP A 92 0.62 -8.53 5.90
N LEU A 93 1.12 -7.37 5.46
CA LEU A 93 0.33 -6.27 4.92
C LEU A 93 -0.42 -6.67 3.64
N ILE A 94 0.23 -7.45 2.77
CA ILE A 94 -0.40 -7.99 1.56
C ILE A 94 -1.50 -8.98 1.93
N ASP A 95 -1.25 -9.90 2.87
CA ASP A 95 -2.22 -10.91 3.31
C ASP A 95 -3.45 -10.25 3.97
N VAL A 96 -3.23 -9.22 4.80
CA VAL A 96 -4.31 -8.40 5.39
C VAL A 96 -5.10 -7.65 4.32
N ALA A 97 -4.44 -7.11 3.29
CA ALA A 97 -5.11 -6.42 2.19
C ALA A 97 -5.93 -7.40 1.32
N ASP A 98 -5.39 -8.58 1.02
CA ASP A 98 -6.07 -9.65 0.30
C ASP A 98 -7.30 -10.14 1.09
N TYR A 99 -7.16 -10.37 2.40
CA TYR A 99 -8.27 -10.71 3.28
C TYR A 99 -9.34 -9.62 3.30
N SER A 100 -8.95 -8.37 3.51
CA SER A 100 -9.87 -7.23 3.52
C SER A 100 -10.64 -7.09 2.20
N LEU A 101 -9.94 -7.26 1.07
CA LEU A 101 -10.57 -7.22 -0.25
C LEU A 101 -11.57 -8.37 -0.43
N SER A 102 -11.27 -9.56 0.09
CA SER A 102 -12.17 -10.71 0.02
C SER A 102 -13.50 -10.43 0.73
N LEU A 103 -13.46 -9.78 1.90
CA LEU A 103 -14.66 -9.38 2.64
C LEU A 103 -15.44 -8.30 1.89
N LEU A 104 -14.75 -7.25 1.42
CA LEU A 104 -15.38 -6.17 0.66
C LEU A 104 -16.10 -6.68 -0.59
N ARG A 105 -15.55 -7.71 -1.26
CA ARG A 105 -16.20 -8.37 -2.42
C ARG A 105 -17.46 -9.16 -2.05
N LYS A 106 -17.58 -9.59 -0.80
CA LYS A 106 -18.79 -10.25 -0.26
C LYS A 106 -19.84 -9.24 0.23
N GLY A 107 -19.59 -7.94 0.08
CA GLY A 107 -20.43 -6.88 0.67
C GLY A 107 -20.19 -6.70 2.18
N GLU A 108 -19.20 -7.40 2.74
CA GLU A 108 -18.87 -7.33 4.16
C GLU A 108 -17.84 -6.22 4.40
N ILE A 109 -18.03 -5.47 5.48
CA ILE A 109 -17.02 -4.52 5.94
C ILE A 109 -16.07 -5.30 6.85
N PRO A 110 -14.75 -5.30 6.59
CA PRO A 110 -13.78 -5.85 7.52
C PRO A 110 -14.02 -5.25 8.91
N LYS A 111 -14.44 -6.11 9.84
CA LYS A 111 -14.49 -5.81 11.27
C LYS A 111 -13.07 -6.12 11.80
N TYR A 112 -12.56 -5.33 12.76
CA TYR A 112 -11.23 -5.37 13.42
C TYR A 112 -10.16 -4.38 12.89
N ILE A 113 -9.36 -3.66 13.69
CA ILE A 113 -9.18 -3.54 15.18
C ILE A 113 -9.33 -2.05 15.56
N GLN A 114 -9.84 -1.77 16.78
CA GLN A 114 -9.93 -0.44 17.38
C GLN A 114 -8.59 0.30 17.43
#